data_AF-A0ABD1RCQ7-F1
#
_entry.id   AF-A0ABD1RCQ7-F1
#
_cell.length_a   1.000
_cell.length_b   1.000
_cell.length_c   1.000
_cell.angle_alpha   90.00
_cell.angle_beta   90.00
_cell.angle_gamma   90.00
#
_symmetry.space_group_name_H-M   'P 1'
#
loop_
_entity.id
_entity.type
_entity.pdbx_description
1 polymer ?
#
loop_
_entity_poly.entity_id
_entity_poly.type
_entity_poly.pdbx_seq_one_letter_code
_entity_poly.pdbx_strand_id
1 'polypeptide(L)'
;MGAQAVKCYFTPKWEEFSSHGELEDVLEASLASAIRASTLQMKVLGEFRTRMREQKKLIAQSSKADKEHQQALEGLKAALESARTAYEQMEADLKESDSNLLNMTKQLDNANAAQKVAAEALEAANTEKKRLLEEAKSREEEVLSLRKELADAGKAKQEAEEGKKEVEARLANAEADFVANFHNTEAYSNFSDYFARVGHQEVLTALRNDHPDVDVKDLEARFPPPDAEGDEDN
;
A
#
# COMPACT_ATOMS: atom_id res chain seq x y z
N MET A 1 -70.40 -54.01 50.93
CA MET A 1 -71.43 -53.74 51.96
C MET A 1 -72.80 -53.68 51.30
N GLY A 2 -73.37 -54.83 50.93
CA GLY A 2 -74.64 -54.86 50.20
C GLY A 2 -75.39 -56.15 50.49
N ALA A 3 -76.20 -56.14 51.54
CA ALA A 3 -77.24 -57.14 51.80
C ALA A 3 -78.14 -56.65 52.95
N GLN A 4 -78.73 -55.46 52.84
CA GLN A 4 -79.74 -55.03 53.80
C GLN A 4 -80.76 -54.09 53.17
N ALA A 5 -81.41 -54.54 52.09
CA ALA A 5 -82.59 -53.89 51.55
C ALA A 5 -83.43 -54.83 50.66
N VAL A 6 -83.87 -55.97 51.21
CA VAL A 6 -85.07 -56.68 50.71
C VAL A 6 -85.85 -57.21 51.92
N LYS A 7 -86.18 -56.32 52.85
CA LYS A 7 -87.33 -56.52 53.73
C LYS A 7 -88.39 -55.57 53.21
N CYS A 8 -89.45 -56.15 52.64
CA CYS A 8 -90.82 -55.62 52.49
C CYS A 8 -91.41 -56.08 51.15
N TYR A 9 -92.22 -57.14 51.18
CA TYR A 9 -93.34 -57.29 50.24
C TYR A 9 -94.66 -57.70 50.92
N PHE A 10 -94.69 -57.75 52.26
CA PHE A 10 -95.92 -57.91 53.03
C PHE A 10 -96.05 -56.70 53.94
N THR A 11 -96.85 -55.73 53.49
CA THR A 11 -97.30 -54.59 54.31
C THR A 11 -98.47 -55.02 55.19
N PRO A 12 -98.75 -54.35 56.34
CA PRO A 12 -99.86 -54.71 57.24
C PRO A 12 -101.24 -54.82 56.56
N LYS A 13 -101.43 -54.18 55.39
CA LYS A 13 -102.62 -54.34 54.55
C LYS A 13 -102.86 -55.77 54.02
N TRP A 14 -101.86 -56.64 54.07
CA TRP A 14 -101.98 -58.04 53.63
C TRP A 14 -102.70 -58.94 54.65
N GLU A 15 -102.54 -58.68 55.95
CA GLU A 15 -103.20 -59.47 57.00
C GLU A 15 -104.72 -59.24 57.01
N GLU A 16 -105.17 -58.00 56.77
CA GLU A 16 -106.60 -57.68 56.62
C GLU A 16 -107.24 -58.35 55.41
N PHE A 17 -106.54 -58.42 54.27
CA PHE A 17 -107.08 -59.03 53.04
C PHE A 17 -107.20 -60.56 53.15
N SER A 18 -106.28 -61.21 53.87
CA SER A 18 -106.28 -62.67 54.07
C SER A 18 -107.33 -63.20 55.05
N SER A 19 -108.02 -62.32 55.80
CA SER A 19 -108.99 -62.73 56.83
C SER A 19 -110.45 -62.76 56.34
N HIS A 20 -110.75 -62.22 55.15
CA HIS A 20 -112.11 -62.07 54.62
C HIS A 20 -112.29 -62.42 53.13
N GLY A 21 -111.23 -62.78 52.40
CA GLY A 21 -111.29 -63.16 50.98
C GLY A 21 -111.31 -64.69 50.75
N GLU A 22 -111.86 -65.15 49.63
CA GLU A 22 -111.76 -66.56 49.23
C GLU A 22 -110.30 -66.94 48.95
N LEU A 23 -109.91 -68.19 49.24
CA LEU A 23 -108.52 -68.68 49.16
C LEU A 23 -107.87 -68.42 47.78
N GLU A 24 -108.68 -68.44 46.72
CA GLU A 24 -108.27 -68.21 45.34
C GLU A 24 -107.83 -66.74 45.12
N ASP A 25 -108.56 -65.77 45.67
CA ASP A 25 -108.22 -64.33 45.59
C ASP A 25 -106.90 -64.00 46.31
N VAL A 26 -106.62 -64.65 47.44
CA VAL A 26 -105.37 -64.48 48.20
C VAL A 26 -104.17 -65.05 47.42
N LEU A 27 -104.34 -66.21 46.78
CA LEU A 27 -103.31 -66.81 45.93
C LEU A 27 -103.04 -65.95 44.69
N GLU A 28 -104.08 -65.47 44.01
CA GLU A 28 -103.94 -64.56 42.86
C GLU A 28 -103.24 -63.25 43.22
N ALA A 29 -103.63 -62.62 44.34
CA ALA A 29 -102.98 -61.41 44.82
C ALA A 29 -101.49 -61.65 45.14
N SER A 30 -101.15 -62.83 45.67
CA SER A 30 -99.79 -63.17 46.09
C SER A 30 -98.90 -63.43 44.87
N LEU A 31 -99.44 -64.15 43.89
CA LEU A 31 -98.81 -64.39 42.60
C LEU A 31 -98.63 -63.08 41.84
N ALA A 32 -99.64 -62.22 41.79
CA ALA A 32 -99.54 -60.90 41.18
C ALA A 32 -98.51 -60.00 41.88
N SER A 33 -98.40 -60.08 43.21
CA SER A 33 -97.37 -59.38 43.99
C SER A 33 -95.97 -59.90 43.66
N ALA A 34 -95.78 -61.22 43.61
CA ALA A 34 -94.52 -61.86 43.26
C ALA A 34 -94.09 -61.57 41.81
N ILE A 35 -95.04 -61.56 40.87
CA ILE A 35 -94.81 -61.18 39.47
C ILE A 35 -94.38 -59.71 39.39
N ARG A 36 -95.07 -58.80 40.10
CA ARG A 36 -94.70 -57.37 40.15
C ARG A 36 -93.32 -57.17 40.76
N ALA A 37 -93.01 -57.83 41.86
CA ALA A 37 -91.70 -57.77 42.53
C ALA A 37 -90.58 -58.28 41.62
N SER A 38 -90.78 -59.43 40.96
CA SER A 38 -89.82 -60.02 40.03
C SER A 38 -89.62 -59.15 38.79
N THR A 39 -90.71 -58.57 38.26
CA THR A 39 -90.65 -57.63 37.13
C THR A 39 -89.85 -56.38 37.49
N LEU A 40 -90.06 -55.84 38.70
CA LEU A 40 -89.31 -54.68 39.20
C LEU A 40 -87.83 -55.03 39.37
N GLN A 41 -87.50 -56.18 39.95
CA GLN A 41 -86.11 -56.65 40.12
C GLN A 41 -85.42 -56.83 38.76
N MET A 42 -86.09 -57.45 37.79
CA MET A 42 -85.56 -57.62 36.44
C MET A 42 -85.31 -56.28 35.75
N LYS A 43 -86.20 -55.29 35.93
CA LYS A 43 -86.01 -53.93 35.41
C LYS A 43 -84.81 -53.24 36.06
N VAL A 44 -84.70 -53.28 37.38
CA VAL A 44 -83.56 -52.71 38.13
C VAL A 44 -82.23 -53.36 37.73
N LEU A 45 -82.19 -54.68 37.58
CA LEU A 45 -80.99 -55.40 37.10
C LEU A 45 -80.66 -55.05 35.65
N GLY A 46 -81.66 -54.86 34.80
CA GLY A 46 -81.49 -54.41 33.42
C GLY A 46 -80.86 -53.01 33.36
N GLU A 47 -81.40 -52.05 34.12
CA GLU A 47 -80.88 -50.68 34.24
C GLU A 47 -79.46 -50.68 34.83
N PHE A 48 -79.21 -51.47 35.88
CA PHE A 48 -77.88 -51.60 36.48
C PHE A 48 -76.86 -52.16 35.48
N ARG A 49 -77.21 -53.20 34.71
CA ARG A 49 -76.31 -53.74 33.66
C ARG A 49 -76.03 -52.72 32.56
N THR A 50 -77.01 -51.92 32.16
CA THR A 50 -76.82 -50.86 31.16
C THR A 50 -75.89 -49.77 31.70
N ARG A 51 -76.13 -49.26 32.92
CA ARG A 51 -75.25 -48.29 33.58
C ARG A 51 -73.82 -48.82 33.73
N MET A 52 -73.65 -50.08 34.12
CA MET A 52 -72.33 -50.71 34.22
C MET A 52 -71.62 -50.81 32.86
N ARG A 53 -72.34 -51.07 31.77
CA ARG A 53 -71.77 -51.07 30.41
C ARG A 53 -71.35 -49.67 29.97
N GLU A 54 -72.18 -48.66 30.24
CA GLU A 54 -71.87 -47.26 29.95
C GLU A 54 -70.66 -46.76 30.77
N GLN A 55 -70.61 -47.05 32.06
CA GLN A 55 -69.48 -46.70 32.92
C GLN A 55 -68.18 -47.35 32.44
N LYS A 56 -68.21 -48.63 32.04
CA LYS A 56 -67.05 -49.30 31.43
C LYS A 56 -66.59 -48.62 30.13
N LYS A 57 -67.52 -48.19 29.28
CA LYS A 57 -67.19 -47.45 28.05
C LYS A 57 -66.53 -46.10 28.37
N LEU A 58 -67.06 -45.35 29.34
CA LEU A 58 -66.49 -44.06 29.76
C LEU A 58 -65.09 -44.22 30.34
N ILE A 59 -64.86 -45.24 31.18
CA ILE A 59 -63.51 -45.54 31.73
C ILE A 59 -62.54 -45.90 30.60
N ALA A 60 -62.96 -46.72 29.63
CA ALA A 60 -62.10 -47.08 28.49
C ALA A 60 -61.76 -45.87 27.60
N GLN A 61 -62.74 -44.98 27.38
CA GLN A 61 -62.53 -43.74 26.62
C GLN A 61 -61.60 -42.77 27.34
N SER A 62 -61.78 -42.57 28.65
CA SER A 62 -60.89 -41.76 29.48
C SER A 62 -59.46 -42.32 29.46
N SER A 63 -59.28 -43.63 29.67
CA SER A 63 -57.93 -44.23 29.64
C SER A 63 -57.25 -44.11 28.27
N LYS A 64 -58.01 -44.13 27.17
CA LYS A 64 -57.47 -43.89 25.83
C LYS A 64 -57.03 -42.45 25.65
N ALA A 65 -57.87 -41.48 26.05
CA ALA A 65 -57.54 -40.06 26.00
C ALA A 65 -56.31 -39.73 26.86
N ASP A 66 -56.19 -40.30 28.05
CA ASP A 66 -55.04 -40.09 28.94
C ASP A 66 -53.73 -40.58 28.30
N LYS A 67 -53.75 -41.72 27.61
CA LYS A 67 -52.59 -42.24 26.87
C LYS A 67 -52.19 -41.32 25.71
N GLU A 68 -53.17 -40.83 24.95
CA GLU A 68 -52.94 -39.89 23.85
C GLU A 68 -52.36 -38.57 24.37
N HIS A 69 -52.89 -38.05 25.48
CA HIS A 69 -52.35 -36.86 26.15
C HIS A 69 -50.92 -37.07 26.66
N GLN A 70 -50.63 -38.24 27.24
CA GLN A 70 -49.30 -38.55 27.73
C GLN A 70 -48.27 -38.66 26.59
N GLN A 71 -48.65 -39.31 25.48
CA GLN A 71 -47.82 -39.34 24.27
C GLN A 71 -47.59 -37.95 23.68
N ALA A 72 -48.62 -37.10 23.65
CA ALA A 72 -48.48 -35.71 23.19
C ALA A 72 -47.54 -34.90 24.10
N LEU A 73 -47.61 -35.09 25.42
CA LEU A 73 -46.71 -34.45 26.38
C LEU A 73 -45.26 -34.92 26.21
N GLU A 74 -45.03 -36.21 25.98
CA GLU A 74 -43.69 -36.74 25.70
C GLU A 74 -43.13 -36.17 24.39
N GLY A 75 -43.95 -36.09 23.34
CA GLY A 75 -43.59 -35.46 22.07
C GLY A 75 -43.23 -33.98 22.22
N LEU A 76 -44.02 -33.22 23.00
CA LEU A 76 -43.73 -31.81 23.30
C LEU A 76 -42.44 -31.64 24.10
N LYS A 77 -42.16 -32.51 25.08
CA LYS A 77 -40.89 -32.48 25.83
C LYS A 77 -39.69 -32.75 24.93
N ALA A 78 -39.77 -33.75 24.05
CA ALA A 78 -38.71 -34.05 23.10
C ALA A 78 -38.47 -32.87 22.13
N ALA A 79 -39.54 -32.25 21.63
CA ALA A 79 -39.44 -31.07 20.77
C ALA A 79 -38.82 -29.87 21.51
N LEU A 80 -39.17 -29.67 22.79
CA LEU A 80 -38.61 -28.59 23.61
C LEU A 80 -37.11 -28.76 23.85
N GLU A 81 -36.65 -29.96 24.20
CA GLU A 81 -35.22 -30.24 24.38
C GLU A 81 -34.44 -30.11 23.06
N SER A 82 -35.03 -30.56 21.95
CA SER A 82 -34.45 -30.35 20.62
C SER A 82 -34.36 -28.86 20.25
N ALA A 83 -35.37 -28.06 20.58
CA ALA A 83 -35.35 -26.63 20.32
C ALA A 83 -34.33 -25.90 21.21
N ARG A 84 -34.19 -26.33 22.47
CA ARG A 84 -33.22 -25.77 23.40
C ARG A 84 -31.79 -26.03 22.96
N THR A 85 -31.46 -27.26 22.57
CA THR A 85 -30.13 -27.61 22.06
C THR A 85 -29.80 -26.85 20.77
N ALA A 86 -30.77 -26.70 19.87
CA ALA A 86 -30.60 -25.87 18.68
C ALA A 86 -30.36 -24.39 19.02
N TYR A 87 -31.05 -23.84 20.02
CA TYR A 87 -30.83 -22.46 20.48
C TYR A 87 -29.44 -22.26 21.10
N GLU A 88 -29.00 -23.19 21.96
CA GLU A 88 -27.65 -23.14 22.56
C GLU A 88 -26.56 -23.21 21.49
N GLN A 89 -26.74 -24.02 20.45
CA GLN A 89 -25.83 -24.06 19.30
C GLN A 89 -25.82 -22.73 18.53
N MET A 90 -26.99 -22.15 18.23
CA MET A 90 -27.07 -20.85 17.54
C MET A 90 -26.43 -19.74 18.37
N GLU A 91 -26.55 -19.77 19.70
CA GLU A 91 -25.90 -18.79 20.57
C GLU A 91 -24.36 -18.93 20.54
N ALA A 92 -23.84 -20.16 20.46
CA ALA A 92 -22.41 -20.41 20.29
C ALA A 92 -21.91 -19.93 18.93
N ASP A 93 -22.62 -20.26 17.85
CA ASP A 93 -22.29 -19.85 16.47
C ASP A 93 -22.31 -18.32 16.35
N LEU A 94 -23.26 -17.64 16.99
CA LEU A 94 -23.34 -16.18 17.00
C LEU A 94 -22.13 -15.55 17.70
N LYS A 95 -21.73 -16.08 18.86
CA LYS A 95 -20.54 -15.60 19.59
C LYS A 95 -19.25 -15.80 18.78
N GLU A 96 -19.13 -16.92 18.08
CA GLU A 96 -18.00 -17.18 17.19
C GLU A 96 -18.00 -16.21 16.00
N SER A 97 -19.15 -16.01 15.37
CA SER A 97 -19.32 -15.05 14.28
C SER A 97 -18.94 -13.62 14.71
N ASP A 98 -19.39 -13.17 15.89
CA ASP A 98 -19.05 -11.86 16.43
C ASP A 98 -17.54 -11.71 16.68
N SER A 99 -16.90 -12.76 17.20
CA SER A 99 -15.44 -12.80 17.39
C SER A 99 -14.69 -12.70 16.06
N ASN A 100 -15.15 -13.43 15.05
CA ASN A 100 -14.58 -13.42 13.71
C ASN A 100 -14.76 -12.05 13.04
N LEU A 101 -15.94 -11.44 13.14
CA LEU A 101 -16.20 -10.09 12.64
C LEU A 101 -15.27 -9.07 13.29
N LEU A 102 -15.10 -9.11 14.62
CA LEU A 102 -14.19 -8.22 15.33
C LEU A 102 -12.73 -8.38 14.84
N ASN A 103 -12.30 -9.63 14.62
CA ASN A 103 -10.97 -9.91 14.08
C ASN A 103 -10.81 -9.37 12.65
N MET A 104 -11.80 -9.61 11.77
CA MET A 104 -11.80 -9.10 10.40
C MET A 104 -11.79 -7.57 10.36
N THR A 105 -12.55 -6.90 11.23
CA THR A 105 -12.51 -5.43 11.35
C THR A 105 -11.11 -4.95 11.72
N LYS A 106 -10.45 -5.55 12.71
CA LYS A 106 -9.06 -5.19 13.08
C LYS A 106 -8.08 -5.42 11.93
N GLN A 107 -8.23 -6.52 11.19
CA GLN A 107 -7.39 -6.80 10.02
C GLN A 107 -7.60 -5.75 8.91
N LEU A 108 -8.85 -5.35 8.68
CA LEU A 108 -9.20 -4.32 7.71
C LEU A 108 -8.66 -2.95 8.11
N ASP A 109 -8.74 -2.58 9.39
CA ASP A 109 -8.15 -1.34 9.91
C ASP A 109 -6.62 -1.31 9.73
N ASN A 110 -5.94 -2.43 10.03
CA ASN A 110 -4.51 -2.57 9.81
C ASN A 110 -4.13 -2.48 8.32
N ALA A 111 -4.91 -3.12 7.45
CA ALA A 111 -4.70 -3.07 6.01
C ALA A 111 -4.88 -1.65 5.46
N ASN A 112 -5.92 -0.94 5.92
CA ASN A 112 -6.17 0.45 5.56
C ASN A 112 -5.03 1.38 6.02
N ALA A 113 -4.53 1.19 7.25
CA ALA A 113 -3.39 1.95 7.75
C ALA A 113 -2.13 1.70 6.91
N ALA A 114 -1.84 0.43 6.57
CA ALA A 114 -0.71 0.07 5.71
C ALA A 114 -0.86 0.67 4.30
N GLN A 115 -2.07 0.62 3.72
CA GLN A 115 -2.34 1.22 2.42
C GLN A 115 -2.12 2.74 2.43
N LYS A 116 -2.54 3.42 3.49
CA LYS A 116 -2.32 4.87 3.65
C LYS A 116 -0.82 5.20 3.68
N VAL A 117 -0.04 4.47 4.49
CA VAL A 117 1.42 4.66 4.56
C VAL A 117 2.08 4.41 3.19
N ALA A 118 1.66 3.36 2.48
CA ALA A 118 2.18 3.06 1.15
C ALA A 118 1.84 4.16 0.13
N ALA A 119 0.64 4.73 0.19
CA ALA A 119 0.23 5.84 -0.66
C ALA A 119 1.06 7.11 -0.38
N GLU A 120 1.24 7.49 0.89
CA GLU A 120 2.07 8.64 1.29
C GLU A 120 3.53 8.47 0.85
N ALA A 121 4.10 7.27 1.01
CA ALA A 121 5.45 6.97 0.55
C ALA A 121 5.59 7.09 -0.98
N LEU A 122 4.59 6.64 -1.74
CA LEU A 122 4.57 6.75 -3.19
C LEU A 122 4.46 8.22 -3.65
N GLU A 123 3.65 9.03 -2.98
CA GLU A 123 3.54 10.46 -3.25
C GLU A 123 4.86 11.20 -2.95
N ALA A 124 5.52 10.88 -1.84
CA ALA A 124 6.82 11.43 -1.50
C ALA A 124 7.88 11.06 -2.55
N ALA A 125 7.94 9.78 -2.95
CA ALA A 125 8.87 9.32 -3.99
C ALA A 125 8.63 9.99 -5.35
N ASN A 126 7.37 10.18 -5.74
CA ASN A 126 7.01 10.88 -6.97
C ASN A 126 7.39 12.36 -6.94
N THR A 127 7.23 13.00 -5.78
CA THR A 127 7.63 14.40 -5.58
C THR A 127 9.14 14.55 -5.69
N GLU A 128 9.90 13.66 -5.05
CA GLU A 128 11.37 13.65 -5.13
C GLU A 128 11.85 13.35 -6.54
N LYS A 129 11.22 12.39 -7.25
CA LYS A 129 11.52 12.12 -8.66
C LYS A 129 11.35 13.35 -9.54
N LYS A 130 10.26 14.12 -9.35
CA LYS A 130 10.06 15.37 -10.10
C LYS A 130 11.14 16.39 -9.80
N ARG A 131 11.51 16.56 -8.52
CA ARG A 131 12.58 17.45 -8.07
C ARG A 131 13.92 17.10 -8.74
N LEU A 132 14.31 15.81 -8.70
CA LEU A 132 15.54 15.32 -9.30
C LEU A 132 15.57 15.47 -10.82
N LEU A 133 14.43 15.29 -11.51
CA LEU A 133 14.34 15.52 -12.95
C LEU A 133 14.57 16.99 -13.30
N GLU A 134 14.06 17.91 -12.49
CA GLU A 134 14.27 19.34 -12.71
C GLU A 134 15.72 19.75 -12.45
N GLU A 135 16.33 19.22 -11.37
CA GLU A 135 17.76 19.42 -11.10
C GLU A 135 18.64 18.84 -12.22
N ALA A 136 18.29 17.67 -12.75
CA ALA A 136 19.03 17.05 -13.85
C ALA A 136 18.97 17.90 -15.12
N LYS A 137 17.79 18.44 -15.47
CA LYS A 137 17.64 19.35 -16.61
C LYS A 137 18.44 20.63 -16.44
N SER A 138 18.37 21.25 -15.26
CA SER A 138 19.14 22.47 -14.96
C SER A 138 20.65 22.22 -15.07
N ARG A 139 21.15 21.08 -14.57
CA ARG A 139 22.55 20.69 -14.74
C ARG A 139 22.92 20.40 -16.20
N GLU A 140 22.00 19.81 -16.97
CA GLU A 140 22.21 19.57 -18.40
C GLU A 140 22.35 20.89 -19.17
N GLU A 141 21.53 21.89 -18.86
CA GLU A 141 21.63 23.25 -19.41
C GLU A 141 22.96 23.93 -19.03
N GLU A 142 23.39 23.81 -17.77
CA GLU A 142 24.69 24.32 -17.31
C GLU A 142 25.86 23.68 -18.06
N VAL A 143 25.84 22.35 -18.20
CA VAL A 143 26.87 21.61 -18.96
C VAL A 143 26.89 22.03 -20.42
N LEU A 144 25.74 22.27 -21.05
CA LEU A 144 25.67 22.78 -22.41
C LEU A 144 26.28 24.18 -22.54
N SER A 145 26.00 25.07 -21.58
CA SER A 145 26.63 26.41 -21.55
C SER A 145 28.14 26.32 -21.41
N LEU A 146 28.64 25.55 -20.44
CA LEU A 146 30.06 25.37 -20.21
C LEU A 146 30.78 24.74 -21.40
N ARG A 147 30.13 23.79 -22.11
CA ARG A 147 30.68 23.23 -23.34
C ARG A 147 30.85 24.27 -24.43
N LYS A 148 29.89 25.19 -24.56
CA LYS A 148 29.96 26.29 -25.52
C LYS A 148 31.09 27.25 -25.16
N GLU A 149 31.17 27.66 -23.89
CA GLU A 149 32.25 28.53 -23.39
C GLU A 149 33.63 27.90 -23.59
N LEU A 150 33.77 26.59 -23.33
CA LEU A 150 35.01 25.86 -23.56
C LEU A 150 35.39 25.80 -25.05
N ALA A 151 34.41 25.64 -25.94
CA ALA A 151 34.64 25.66 -27.38
C ALA A 151 35.09 27.06 -27.85
N ASP A 152 34.45 28.11 -27.37
CA ASP A 152 34.79 29.50 -27.68
C ASP A 152 36.21 29.85 -27.17
N ALA A 153 36.54 29.45 -25.93
CA ALA A 153 37.88 29.62 -25.37
C ALA A 153 38.96 28.84 -26.14
N GLY A 154 38.63 27.61 -26.58
CA GLY A 154 39.51 26.80 -27.42
C GLY A 154 39.79 27.47 -28.77
N LYS A 155 38.76 28.05 -29.39
CA LYS A 155 38.89 28.80 -30.65
C LYS A 155 39.74 30.06 -30.46
N ALA A 156 39.49 30.84 -29.41
CA ALA A 156 40.27 32.04 -29.10
C ALA A 156 41.76 31.71 -28.88
N LYS A 157 42.05 30.60 -28.20
CA LYS A 157 43.44 30.12 -28.03
C LYS A 157 44.08 29.77 -29.36
N GLN A 158 43.37 29.06 -30.24
CA GLN A 158 43.88 28.69 -31.56
C GLN A 158 44.17 29.93 -32.42
N GLU A 159 43.24 30.89 -32.46
CA GLU A 159 43.43 32.16 -33.18
C GLU A 159 44.64 32.95 -32.64
N ALA A 160 44.85 32.96 -31.32
CA ALA A 160 46.01 33.61 -30.72
C ALA A 160 47.34 32.91 -31.09
N GLU A 161 47.36 31.57 -31.14
CA GLU A 161 48.54 30.80 -31.57
C GLU A 161 48.84 31.00 -33.06
N GLU A 162 47.81 31.05 -33.91
CA GLU A 162 47.95 31.34 -35.34
C GLU A 162 48.48 32.77 -35.57
N GLY A 163 47.91 33.76 -34.89
CA GLY A 163 48.38 35.15 -34.96
C GLY A 163 49.83 35.30 -34.47
N LYS A 164 50.22 34.58 -33.41
CA LYS A 164 51.60 34.56 -32.94
C LYS A 164 52.57 34.03 -34.01
N LYS A 165 52.23 32.91 -34.66
CA LYS A 165 53.03 32.34 -35.75
C LYS A 165 53.15 33.29 -36.94
N GLU A 166 52.08 33.99 -37.29
CA GLU A 166 52.12 34.98 -38.37
C GLU A 166 53.04 36.15 -38.04
N VAL A 167 52.97 36.68 -36.81
CA VAL A 167 53.87 37.75 -36.34
C VAL A 167 55.32 37.30 -36.34
N GLU A 168 55.61 36.10 -35.83
CA GLU A 168 56.96 35.52 -35.85
C GLU A 168 57.49 35.37 -37.28
N ALA A 169 56.66 34.89 -38.22
CA ALA A 169 57.04 34.75 -39.62
C ALA A 169 57.30 36.12 -40.28
N ARG A 170 56.47 37.13 -40.01
CA ARG A 170 56.67 38.50 -40.51
C ARG A 170 57.96 39.11 -39.97
N LEU A 171 58.25 38.91 -38.68
CA LEU A 171 59.46 39.40 -38.06
C LEU A 171 60.70 38.74 -38.67
N ALA A 172 60.69 37.42 -38.82
CA ALA A 172 61.79 36.68 -39.44
C ALA A 172 62.04 37.14 -40.89
N ASN A 173 60.98 37.41 -41.67
CA ASN A 173 61.12 37.96 -43.02
C ASN A 173 61.67 39.39 -43.00
N ALA A 174 61.20 40.25 -42.09
CA ALA A 174 61.71 41.61 -41.95
C ALA A 174 63.19 41.63 -41.54
N GLU A 175 63.60 40.73 -40.64
CA GLU A 175 65.00 40.53 -40.27
C GLU A 175 65.83 40.04 -41.47
N ALA A 176 65.34 39.05 -42.22
CA ALA A 176 66.02 38.56 -43.41
C ALA A 176 66.18 39.65 -44.48
N ASP A 177 65.13 40.43 -44.73
CA ASP A 177 65.15 41.56 -45.66
C ASP A 177 66.10 42.66 -45.19
N PHE A 178 66.12 42.96 -43.89
CA PHE A 178 67.07 43.92 -43.32
C PHE A 178 68.51 43.45 -43.50
N VAL A 179 68.82 42.20 -43.17
CA VAL A 179 70.17 41.63 -43.33
C VAL A 179 70.60 41.62 -44.79
N ALA A 180 69.71 41.18 -45.69
CA ALA A 180 69.99 41.14 -47.12
C ALA A 180 70.28 42.53 -47.70
N ASN A 181 69.58 43.57 -47.21
CA ASN A 181 69.70 44.94 -47.68
C ASN A 181 70.54 45.83 -46.76
N PHE A 182 71.23 45.28 -45.76
CA PHE A 182 71.96 46.08 -44.77
C PHE A 182 72.96 47.02 -45.44
N HIS A 183 73.65 46.54 -46.47
CA HIS A 183 74.61 47.30 -47.27
C HIS A 183 74.03 48.56 -47.95
N ASN A 184 72.71 48.62 -48.12
CA ASN A 184 71.99 49.77 -48.70
C ASN A 184 71.45 50.73 -47.63
N THR A 185 71.74 50.49 -46.35
CA THR A 185 71.30 51.34 -45.25
C THR A 185 72.38 52.35 -44.86
N GLU A 186 71.96 53.51 -44.38
CA GLU A 186 72.86 54.54 -43.81
C GLU A 186 73.70 53.97 -42.65
N ALA A 187 73.15 53.00 -41.91
CA ALA A 187 73.87 52.29 -40.86
C ALA A 187 75.08 51.50 -41.39
N TYR A 188 75.00 50.93 -42.60
CA TYR A 188 76.15 50.26 -43.20
C TYR A 188 77.21 51.25 -43.68
N SER A 189 76.83 52.39 -44.27
CA SER A 189 77.80 53.43 -44.62
C SER A 189 78.59 53.87 -43.40
N ASN A 190 77.90 54.18 -42.30
CA ASN A 190 78.54 54.54 -41.03
C ASN A 190 79.43 53.42 -40.48
N PHE A 191 78.97 52.16 -40.54
CA PHE A 191 79.75 51.00 -40.13
C PHE A 191 81.02 50.82 -40.98
N SER A 192 80.87 50.87 -42.31
CA SER A 192 81.96 50.70 -43.28
C SER A 192 83.01 51.80 -43.13
N ASP A 193 82.58 53.05 -43.01
CA ASP A 193 83.47 54.20 -42.84
C ASP A 193 84.26 54.12 -41.53
N TYR A 194 83.59 53.72 -40.44
CA TYR A 194 84.25 53.48 -39.16
C TYR A 194 85.34 52.41 -39.27
N PHE A 195 85.04 51.23 -39.82
CA PHE A 195 86.03 50.15 -39.94
C PHE A 195 87.13 50.45 -40.95
N ALA A 196 86.85 51.21 -42.02
CA ALA A 196 87.87 51.70 -42.93
C ALA A 196 88.85 52.63 -42.20
N ARG A 197 88.36 53.55 -41.36
CA ARG A 197 89.21 54.41 -40.51
C ARG A 197 90.05 53.59 -39.53
N VAL A 198 89.48 52.58 -38.88
CA VAL A 198 90.23 51.66 -38.00
C VAL A 198 91.35 50.96 -38.78
N GLY A 199 91.04 50.38 -39.94
CA GLY A 199 92.02 49.70 -40.78
C GLY A 199 93.14 50.61 -41.27
N HIS A 200 92.81 51.85 -41.67
CA HIS A 200 93.82 52.85 -42.02
C HIS A 200 94.77 53.12 -40.84
N GLN A 201 94.27 53.23 -39.61
CA GLN A 201 95.08 53.44 -38.43
C GLN A 201 96.01 52.25 -38.11
N GLU A 202 95.53 51.03 -38.30
CA GLU A 202 96.37 49.83 -38.14
C GLU A 202 97.51 49.81 -39.16
N VAL A 203 97.24 50.14 -40.43
CA VAL A 203 98.26 50.22 -41.49
C VAL A 203 99.27 51.33 -41.22
N LEU A 204 98.81 52.53 -40.82
CA LEU A 204 99.70 53.64 -40.47
C LEU A 204 100.58 53.28 -39.27
N THR A 205 100.03 52.59 -38.28
CA THR A 205 100.78 52.09 -37.13
C THR A 205 101.84 51.07 -37.53
N ALA A 206 101.50 50.11 -38.39
CA ALA A 206 102.46 49.13 -38.91
C ALA A 206 103.57 49.79 -39.73
N LEU A 207 103.23 50.71 -40.63
CA LEU A 207 104.19 51.42 -41.47
C LEU A 207 105.18 52.23 -40.64
N ARG A 208 104.72 52.90 -39.59
CA ARG A 208 105.57 53.62 -38.63
C ARG A 208 106.53 52.69 -37.88
N ASN A 209 106.08 51.48 -37.56
CA ASN A 209 106.89 50.51 -36.81
C ASN A 209 107.95 49.82 -37.69
N ASP A 210 107.59 49.46 -38.93
CA ASP A 210 108.45 48.70 -39.83
C ASP A 210 109.37 49.59 -40.68
N HIS A 211 108.95 50.82 -40.97
CA HIS A 211 109.65 51.80 -41.80
C HIS A 211 109.68 53.19 -41.12
N PRO A 212 110.46 53.37 -40.05
CA PRO A 212 110.46 54.59 -39.24
C PRO A 212 111.03 55.83 -39.96
N ASP A 213 111.65 55.63 -41.13
CA ASP A 213 112.21 56.67 -41.99
C ASP A 213 111.20 57.26 -42.99
N VAL A 214 110.02 56.67 -43.11
CA VAL A 214 108.92 57.18 -43.94
C VAL A 214 108.11 58.21 -43.16
N ASP A 215 108.01 59.45 -43.67
CA ASP A 215 107.13 60.46 -43.08
C ASP A 215 105.67 60.15 -43.44
N VAL A 216 104.90 59.78 -42.42
CA VAL A 216 103.49 59.38 -42.56
C VAL A 216 102.51 60.50 -42.18
N LYS A 217 102.98 61.70 -41.83
CA LYS A 217 102.11 62.79 -41.37
C LYS A 217 101.05 63.20 -42.38
N ASP A 218 101.40 63.22 -43.67
CA ASP A 218 100.45 63.53 -44.74
C ASP A 218 99.38 62.43 -44.90
N LEU A 219 99.72 61.18 -44.57
CA LEU A 219 98.78 60.06 -44.59
C LEU A 219 97.88 60.06 -43.34
N GLU A 220 98.41 60.40 -42.17
CA GLU A 220 97.64 60.58 -40.93
C GLU A 220 96.62 61.73 -41.04
N ALA A 221 96.99 62.84 -41.68
CA ALA A 221 96.08 63.95 -41.94
C ALA A 221 94.96 63.58 -42.92
N ARG A 222 95.23 62.67 -43.85
CA ARG A 222 94.26 62.22 -44.86
C ARG A 222 93.34 61.09 -44.36
N PHE A 223 93.79 60.33 -43.37
CA PHE A 223 93.06 59.21 -42.78
C PHE A 223 93.02 59.34 -41.25
N PRO A 224 92.18 60.24 -40.72
CA PRO A 224 92.11 60.49 -39.28
C PRO A 224 91.57 59.27 -38.52
N PRO A 225 91.89 59.14 -37.21
CA PRO A 225 91.39 58.04 -36.40
C PRO A 225 89.86 58.09 -36.26
N PRO A 226 89.21 56.95 -35.96
CA PRO A 226 87.74 56.84 -35.95
C PRO A 226 87.04 57.84 -35.03
N ASP A 227 87.68 58.20 -33.92
CA ASP A 227 87.16 59.10 -32.90
C ASP A 227 87.59 60.57 -33.09
N ALA A 228 88.24 60.91 -34.20
CA ALA A 228 88.72 62.27 -34.46
C ALA A 228 87.65 63.20 -35.06
N GLU A 229 86.53 62.66 -35.55
CA GLU A 229 85.37 63.48 -35.95
C GLU A 229 84.40 63.56 -34.77
N GLY A 230 84.58 64.60 -33.98
CA GLY A 230 83.74 64.88 -32.82
C GLY A 230 84.13 66.19 -32.13
N ASP A 231 84.44 67.23 -32.91
CA ASP A 231 84.48 68.62 -32.46
C ASP A 231 84.38 69.53 -33.70
N GLU A 232 83.24 69.50 -34.39
CA GLU A 232 82.82 70.62 -35.22
C GLU A 232 81.28 70.64 -35.36
N ASP A 233 80.72 71.75 -34.88
CA ASP A 233 79.38 72.33 -35.06
C ASP A 233 78.16 71.85 -34.24
N ASN A 234 77.91 72.71 -33.26
CA ASN A 234 76.63 73.20 -32.73
C ASN A 234 75.83 73.95 -33.81
#